data_AF-A0A497FQ39-F1
#
_entry.id   AF-A0A497FQ39-F1
#
_cell.length_a   1.000
_cell.length_b   1.000
_cell.length_c   1.000
_cell.angle_alpha   90.00
_cell.angle_beta   90.00
_cell.angle_gamma   90.00
#
_symmetry.space_group_name_H-M   'P 1'
#
loop_
_entity.id
_entity.type
_entity.pdbx_description
1 polymer ?
#
loop_
_entity_poly.entity_id
_entity_poly.type
_entity_poly.pdbx_seq_one_letter_code
_entity_poly.pdbx_strand_id
1 'polypeptide(L)'
;MLKTFFAAINLLVGVLLVLLSIAWFRISPLVSVILLIASFDQFEDVYFLAKGRSLFPPILSGLDVGAELMQFVLGVAIMLFGASYMGKLEYQLLPELMIALGFMVSLSSAYDLALMPSRHRPVKKMEVLSIEEGLKRYRRILRRA
;
A
#
# COMPACT_ATOMS: atom_id res chain seq x y z
N MET A 1 8.87 12.43 9.01
CA MET A 1 9.12 13.04 7.69
C MET A 1 9.02 12.02 6.57
N LEU A 2 9.86 10.98 6.52
CA LEU A 2 9.81 9.98 5.45
C LEU A 2 8.47 9.22 5.34
N LYS A 3 7.90 8.76 6.46
CA LYS A 3 6.57 8.12 6.48
C LYS A 3 5.46 9.01 5.92
N THR A 4 5.50 10.29 6.28
CA THR A 4 4.52 11.29 5.83
C THR A 4 4.65 11.54 4.33
N PHE A 5 5.87 11.53 3.81
CA PHE A 5 6.13 11.65 2.38
C PHE A 5 5.60 10.45 1.59
N PHE A 6 5.86 9.22 2.03
CA PHE A 6 5.30 8.02 1.38
C PHE A 6 3.77 7.97 1.49
N ALA A 7 3.19 8.38 2.62
CA ALA A 7 1.75 8.52 2.73
C ALA A 7 1.18 9.56 1.75
N ALA A 8 1.89 10.66 1.48
CA ALA A 8 1.47 11.64 0.47
C ALA A 8 1.57 11.07 -0.96
N ILE A 9 2.58 10.25 -1.25
CA ILE A 9 2.73 9.56 -2.54
C ILE A 9 1.59 8.56 -2.74
N ASN A 10 1.36 7.64 -1.80
CA ASN A 10 0.32 6.62 -1.94
C ASN A 10 -1.08 7.28 -2.00
N LEU A 11 -1.29 8.40 -1.30
CA LEU A 11 -2.51 9.20 -1.45
C LEU A 11 -2.67 9.77 -2.87
N LEU A 12 -1.60 10.36 -3.42
CA LEU A 12 -1.60 10.90 -4.78
C LEU A 12 -1.88 9.78 -5.80
N VAL A 13 -1.18 8.65 -5.69
CA VAL A 13 -1.34 7.49 -6.56
C VAL A 13 -2.76 6.93 -6.45
N GLY A 14 -3.29 6.77 -5.24
CA GLY A 14 -4.67 6.32 -5.02
C GLY A 14 -5.70 7.22 -5.71
N VAL A 15 -5.57 8.54 -5.59
CA VAL A 15 -6.43 9.50 -6.30
C VAL A 15 -6.30 9.37 -7.82
N LEU A 16 -5.08 9.24 -8.35
CA LEU A 16 -4.84 9.05 -9.78
C LEU A 16 -5.47 7.74 -10.28
N LEU A 17 -5.39 6.65 -9.53
CA LEU A 17 -6.01 5.37 -9.88
C LEU A 17 -7.55 5.48 -9.92
N VAL A 18 -8.17 6.23 -8.99
CA VAL A 18 -9.61 6.50 -9.04
C VAL A 18 -9.99 7.28 -10.30
N LEU A 19 -9.25 8.35 -10.62
CA LEU A 19 -9.52 9.14 -11.83
C LEU A 19 -9.34 8.30 -13.10
N LEU A 20 -8.29 7.47 -13.14
CA LEU A 20 -8.02 6.58 -14.27
C LEU A 20 -9.09 5.50 -14.41
N SER A 21 -9.57 4.94 -13.29
CA SER A 21 -10.69 4.01 -13.25
C SER A 21 -11.95 4.63 -13.87
N ILE A 22 -12.30 5.86 -13.49
CA ILE A 22 -13.46 6.59 -14.05
C ILE A 22 -13.28 6.79 -15.56
N ALA A 23 -12.10 7.23 -15.99
CA ALA A 23 -11.80 7.46 -17.41
C ALA A 23 -11.90 6.18 -18.25
N TRP A 24 -11.45 5.04 -17.69
CA TRP A 24 -11.45 3.75 -18.36
C TRP A 24 -12.78 3.01 -18.34
N PHE A 25 -13.75 3.44 -17.53
CA PHE A 25 -15.02 2.72 -17.34
C PHE A 25 -15.76 2.45 -18.66
N ARG A 26 -15.71 3.39 -19.60
CA ARG A 26 -16.36 3.25 -20.92
C ARG A 26 -15.55 2.43 -21.93
N ILE A 27 -14.22 2.33 -21.74
CA ILE A 27 -13.31 1.65 -22.68
C ILE A 27 -13.20 0.17 -22.30
N SER A 28 -12.96 -0.10 -21.02
CA SER A 28 -12.90 -1.45 -20.47
C SER A 28 -13.38 -1.42 -19.02
N PRO A 29 -14.65 -1.77 -18.76
CA PRO A 29 -15.21 -1.83 -17.41
C PRO A 29 -14.39 -2.73 -16.47
N LEU A 30 -13.83 -3.82 -17.00
CA LEU A 30 -12.99 -4.73 -16.22
C LEU A 30 -11.71 -4.03 -15.73
N VAL A 31 -11.01 -3.31 -16.62
CA VAL A 31 -9.81 -2.54 -16.24
C VAL A 31 -10.17 -1.45 -15.24
N SER A 32 -11.31 -0.77 -15.43
CA SER A 32 -11.82 0.22 -14.49
C SER A 32 -12.02 -0.36 -13.08
N VAL A 33 -12.64 -1.54 -12.96
CA VAL A 33 -12.82 -2.22 -11.67
C VAL A 33 -11.48 -2.59 -11.04
N ILE A 34 -10.53 -3.11 -11.82
CA ILE A 34 -9.19 -3.46 -11.34
C ILE A 34 -8.46 -2.21 -10.81
N LEU A 35 -8.49 -1.11 -11.55
CA LEU A 35 -7.88 0.16 -11.14
C LEU A 35 -8.53 0.71 -9.86
N LEU A 36 -9.85 0.57 -9.72
CA LEU A 36 -10.57 0.98 -8.52
C LEU A 36 -10.15 0.14 -7.31
N ILE A 37 -10.07 -1.19 -7.47
CA ILE A 37 -9.59 -2.08 -6.41
C ILE A 37 -8.15 -1.72 -6.01
N ALA A 38 -7.27 -1.47 -6.98
CA ALA A 38 -5.90 -1.04 -6.71
C ALA A 38 -5.83 0.29 -5.95
N SER A 39 -6.78 1.21 -6.14
CA SER A 39 -6.81 2.46 -5.36
C SER A 39 -7.08 2.24 -3.87
N PHE A 40 -7.85 1.20 -3.50
CA PHE A 40 -8.12 0.90 -2.09
C PHE A 40 -6.88 0.42 -1.34
N ASP A 41 -6.00 -0.30 -2.03
CA ASP A 41 -4.70 -0.73 -1.51
C ASP A 41 -3.85 0.49 -1.13
N GLN A 42 -3.75 1.45 -2.05
CA GLN A 42 -3.02 2.70 -1.82
C GLN A 42 -3.58 3.53 -0.67
N PHE A 43 -4.91 3.55 -0.47
CA PHE A 43 -5.51 4.20 0.70
C PHE A 43 -5.31 3.43 2.00
N GLU A 44 -5.21 2.10 1.94
CA GLU A 44 -4.83 1.29 3.09
C GLU A 44 -3.42 1.60 3.54
N ASP A 45 -2.47 1.78 2.61
CA ASP A 45 -1.10 2.15 2.96
C ASP A 45 -1.02 3.48 3.68
N VAL A 46 -1.78 4.47 3.22
CA VAL A 46 -1.90 5.76 3.91
C VAL A 46 -2.44 5.55 5.33
N TYR A 47 -3.47 4.72 5.48
CA TYR A 47 -4.04 4.41 6.79
C TYR A 47 -3.04 3.66 7.69
N PHE A 48 -2.32 2.68 7.16
CA PHE A 48 -1.32 1.92 7.89
C PHE A 48 -0.15 2.79 8.33
N LEU A 49 0.36 3.65 7.45
CA LEU A 49 1.42 4.60 7.77
C LEU A 49 0.99 5.60 8.86
N ALA A 50 -0.30 5.95 8.92
CA ALA A 50 -0.86 6.86 9.91
C ALA A 50 -1.20 6.19 11.25
N LYS A 51 -1.72 4.96 11.25
CA LYS A 51 -2.29 4.29 12.43
C LYS A 51 -1.51 3.07 12.90
N GLY A 52 -0.62 2.53 12.07
CA GLY A 52 0.17 1.32 12.34
C GLY A 52 -0.66 0.05 12.44
N ARG A 53 -1.88 0.03 11.87
CA ARG A 53 -2.80 -1.11 11.87
C ARG A 53 -3.34 -1.31 10.47
N SER A 54 -3.42 -2.55 10.01
CA SER A 54 -4.04 -2.88 8.73
C SER A 54 -5.56 -2.89 8.85
N LEU A 55 -6.25 -2.45 7.80
CA LEU A 55 -7.71 -2.56 7.67
C LEU A 55 -8.13 -3.93 7.15
N PHE A 56 -7.25 -4.62 6.41
CA PHE A 56 -7.58 -5.87 5.76
C PHE A 56 -7.24 -7.09 6.64
N PRO A 57 -8.06 -8.16 6.59
CA PRO A 57 -7.72 -9.41 7.24
C PRO A 57 -6.46 -10.03 6.61
N PRO A 58 -5.63 -10.77 7.38
CA PRO A 58 -4.34 -11.30 6.92
C PRO A 58 -4.41 -12.22 5.70
N ILE A 59 -5.58 -12.81 5.41
CA ILE A 59 -5.80 -13.65 4.22
C ILE A 59 -5.69 -12.85 2.92
N LEU A 60 -5.95 -11.54 2.95
CA LEU A 60 -5.84 -10.67 1.78
C LEU A 60 -4.43 -10.11 1.59
N SER A 61 -3.46 -10.45 2.45
CA SER A 61 -2.08 -9.96 2.37
C SER A 61 -1.35 -10.37 1.08
N GLY A 62 -1.76 -11.46 0.45
CA GLY A 62 -1.18 -11.89 -0.83
C GLY A 62 -1.56 -10.97 -1.99
N LEU A 63 -2.71 -10.29 -1.91
CA LEU A 63 -3.13 -9.30 -2.89
C LEU A 63 -2.30 -8.01 -2.76
N ASP A 64 -1.98 -7.61 -1.53
CA ASP A 64 -1.09 -6.46 -1.21
C ASP A 64 0.27 -6.64 -1.91
N VAL A 65 0.91 -7.82 -1.83
CA VAL A 65 2.17 -8.13 -2.54
C VAL A 65 2.04 -7.98 -4.07
N GLY A 66 0.93 -8.48 -4.63
CA GLY A 66 0.69 -8.44 -6.06
C GLY A 66 0.42 -7.02 -6.55
N ALA A 67 -0.37 -6.25 -5.81
CA ALA A 67 -0.69 -4.86 -6.10
C ALA A 67 0.58 -4.00 -6.05
N GLU A 68 1.41 -4.17 -5.04
CA GLU A 68 2.69 -3.49 -4.94
C GLU A 68 3.63 -3.86 -6.10
N LEU A 69 3.81 -5.14 -6.41
CA LEU A 69 4.65 -5.54 -7.54
C LEU A 69 4.17 -4.93 -8.87
N MET A 70 2.85 -4.88 -9.08
CA MET A 70 2.26 -4.24 -10.25
C MET A 70 2.52 -2.73 -10.26
N GLN A 71 2.43 -2.06 -9.10
CA GLN A 71 2.72 -0.65 -8.96
C GLN A 71 4.20 -0.34 -9.22
N PHE A 72 5.11 -1.17 -8.74
CA PHE A 72 6.54 -1.08 -9.06
C PHE A 72 6.78 -1.18 -10.57
N VAL A 73 6.21 -2.20 -11.23
CA VAL A 73 6.33 -2.37 -12.69
C VAL A 73 5.73 -1.19 -13.45
N LEU A 74 4.58 -0.66 -13.00
CA LEU A 74 3.97 0.52 -13.59
C LEU A 74 4.87 1.75 -13.46
N GLY A 75 5.46 1.98 -12.29
CA GLY A 75 6.42 3.07 -12.08
C GLY A 75 7.61 2.97 -13.04
N VAL A 76 8.19 1.78 -13.19
CA VAL A 76 9.29 1.52 -14.14
C VAL A 76 8.83 1.75 -15.59
N ALA A 77 7.63 1.30 -15.96
CA ALA A 77 7.08 1.52 -17.30
C ALA A 77 6.89 3.01 -17.61
N ILE A 78 6.42 3.81 -16.65
CA ILE A 78 6.30 5.27 -16.78
C ILE A 78 7.68 5.90 -16.99
N MET A 79 8.70 5.46 -16.24
CA MET A 79 10.08 5.95 -16.43
C MET A 79 10.61 5.64 -17.83
N LEU A 80 10.47 4.39 -18.29
CA LEU A 80 10.90 3.96 -19.61
C LEU A 80 10.15 4.71 -20.72
N PHE A 81 8.86 4.94 -20.54
CA PHE A 81 8.07 5.74 -21.46
C PHE A 81 8.59 7.18 -21.51
N GLY A 82 8.76 7.85 -20.37
CA GLY A 82 9.35 9.19 -20.31
C GLY A 82 10.71 9.26 -21.00
N ALA A 83 11.61 8.33 -20.68
CA ALA A 83 12.94 8.23 -21.30
C ALA A 83 12.86 8.04 -22.82
N SER A 84 11.89 7.28 -23.33
CA SER A 84 11.72 7.06 -24.77
C SER A 84 11.33 8.32 -25.56
N TYR A 85 10.82 9.35 -24.90
CA TYR A 85 10.47 10.66 -25.48
C TYR A 85 11.49 11.76 -25.19
N MET A 86 12.55 11.48 -24.42
CA MET A 86 13.64 12.45 -24.24
C MET A 86 14.29 12.79 -25.58
N GLY A 87 14.53 14.07 -25.80
CA GLY A 87 15.06 14.60 -27.07
C GLY A 87 14.11 14.53 -28.27
N LYS A 88 12.90 13.93 -28.14
CA LYS A 88 11.91 13.85 -29.22
C LYS A 88 10.84 14.94 -29.15
N LEU A 89 10.55 15.45 -27.96
CA LEU A 89 9.59 16.53 -27.74
C LEU A 89 10.32 17.87 -27.60
N GLU A 90 9.72 18.94 -28.10
CA GLU A 90 10.27 20.30 -27.93
C GLU A 90 10.29 20.71 -26.45
N TYR A 91 9.27 20.29 -25.69
CA TYR A 91 9.19 20.48 -24.25
C TYR A 91 9.65 19.25 -23.48
N GLN A 92 10.88 19.29 -22.95
CA GLN A 92 11.50 18.20 -22.17
C GLN A 92 10.90 18.02 -20.77
N LEU A 93 10.20 19.03 -20.25
CA LEU A 93 9.60 19.00 -18.92
C LEU A 93 8.65 17.81 -18.73
N LEU A 94 7.88 17.44 -19.76
CA LEU A 94 6.94 16.33 -19.67
C LEU A 94 7.66 14.98 -19.51
N PRO A 95 8.60 14.58 -20.39
CA PRO A 95 9.46 13.41 -20.19
C PRO A 95 10.15 13.37 -18.82
N GLU A 96 10.72 14.49 -18.37
CA GLU A 96 11.40 14.59 -17.08
C GLU A 96 10.45 14.36 -15.90
N LEU A 97 9.26 14.97 -15.93
CA LEU A 97 8.22 14.75 -14.92
C LEU A 97 7.74 13.30 -14.91
N MET A 98 7.61 12.66 -16.07
CA MET A 98 7.24 11.24 -16.13
C MET A 98 8.31 10.36 -15.48
N ILE A 99 9.59 10.61 -15.75
CA ILE A 99 10.69 9.88 -15.10
C ILE A 99 10.67 10.11 -13.59
N ALA A 100 10.52 11.36 -13.14
CA ALA A 100 10.47 11.69 -11.72
C ALA A 100 9.28 11.00 -11.01
N LEU A 101 8.09 11.06 -11.60
CA LEU A 101 6.88 10.41 -11.07
C LEU A 101 7.05 8.89 -11.03
N GLY A 102 7.51 8.28 -12.13
CA GLY A 102 7.74 6.84 -12.19
C GLY A 102 8.77 6.38 -11.17
N PHE A 103 9.82 7.18 -10.93
CA PHE A 103 10.80 6.91 -9.88
C PHE A 103 10.18 6.96 -8.48
N MET A 104 9.37 8.00 -8.20
CA MET A 104 8.67 8.13 -6.90
C MET A 104 7.73 6.96 -6.64
N VAL A 105 6.95 6.54 -7.64
CA VAL A 105 6.04 5.38 -7.54
C VAL A 105 6.82 4.09 -7.30
N SER A 106 7.88 3.85 -8.08
CA SER A 106 8.70 2.63 -7.96
C SER A 106 9.39 2.57 -6.59
N LEU A 107 9.92 3.69 -6.11
CA LEU A 107 10.60 3.75 -4.82
C LEU A 107 9.64 3.56 -3.64
N SER A 108 8.44 4.14 -3.71
CA SER A 108 7.39 3.94 -2.70
C SER A 108 7.01 2.47 -2.60
N SER A 109 6.73 1.85 -3.75
CA SER A 109 6.32 0.44 -3.79
C SER A 109 7.44 -0.52 -3.36
N ALA A 110 8.70 -0.25 -3.73
CA ALA A 110 9.84 -1.03 -3.25
C ALA A 110 10.01 -0.91 -1.72
N TYR A 111 9.71 0.26 -1.15
CA TYR A 111 9.75 0.48 0.30
C TYR A 111 8.64 -0.30 1.01
N ASP A 112 7.43 -0.30 0.47
CA ASP A 112 6.28 -1.02 1.05
C ASP A 112 6.47 -2.54 0.96
N LEU A 113 6.98 -3.06 -0.17
CA LEU A 113 7.43 -4.47 -0.29
C LEU A 113 8.49 -4.85 0.75
N ALA A 114 9.44 -3.97 1.04
CA ALA A 114 10.47 -4.23 2.06
C ALA A 114 9.90 -4.24 3.49
N LEU A 115 8.82 -3.50 3.74
CA LEU A 115 8.16 -3.42 5.05
C LEU A 115 7.13 -4.52 5.31
N MET A 116 6.64 -5.20 4.27
CA MET A 116 5.64 -6.27 4.37
C MET A 116 5.92 -7.36 5.42
N PRO A 117 7.16 -7.86 5.60
CA PRO A 117 7.47 -8.85 6.64
C PRO A 117 7.20 -8.33 8.06
N SER A 118 7.26 -7.01 8.26
CA SER A 118 6.99 -6.36 9.55
C SER A 118 5.49 -6.07 9.75
N ARG A 119 4.75 -5.83 8.67
CA ARG A 119 3.29 -5.64 8.64
C ARG A 119 2.52 -6.88 9.10
N HIS A 120 3.02 -8.05 8.71
CA HIS A 120 2.35 -9.35 8.91
C HIS A 120 2.93 -10.20 10.04
N ARG A 121 3.71 -9.61 10.96
CA ARG A 121 4.07 -10.32 12.18
C ARG A 121 2.78 -10.77 12.85
N PRO A 122 2.59 -12.09 13.10
CA PRO A 122 1.40 -12.53 13.80
C PRO A 122 1.38 -11.78 15.11
N VAL A 123 0.29 -11.03 15.36
CA VAL A 123 -0.01 -10.53 16.70
C VAL A 123 0.15 -11.74 17.58
N LYS A 124 1.19 -11.74 18.43
CA LYS A 124 1.48 -12.80 19.40
C LYS A 124 0.12 -13.15 19.96
N LYS A 125 -0.38 -14.37 19.68
CA LYS A 125 -1.72 -14.80 20.13
C LYS A 125 -1.80 -14.27 21.54
N MET A 126 -2.72 -13.33 21.81
CA MET A 126 -3.09 -13.11 23.19
C MET A 126 -3.46 -14.51 23.62
N GLU A 127 -2.61 -15.12 24.45
CA GLU A 127 -2.99 -16.30 25.19
C GLU A 127 -4.32 -15.88 25.77
N VAL A 128 -5.39 -16.40 25.18
CA VAL A 128 -6.70 -16.34 25.78
C VAL A 128 -6.41 -17.04 27.08
N LEU A 129 -6.14 -16.25 28.12
CA LEU A 129 -5.91 -16.73 29.48
C LEU A 129 -6.97 -17.77 29.63
N SER A 130 -6.56 -19.05 29.66
CA SER A 130 -7.55 -20.10 29.69
C SER A 130 -8.40 -19.77 30.91
N ILE A 131 -9.71 -20.01 30.83
CA ILE A 131 -10.61 -19.65 31.92
C ILE A 131 -10.06 -20.17 33.27
N GLU A 132 -9.30 -21.27 33.25
CA GLU A 132 -8.52 -21.82 34.37
C GLU A 132 -7.36 -20.94 34.87
N GLU A 133 -6.57 -20.32 33.99
CA GLU A 133 -5.51 -19.39 34.39
C GLU A 133 -6.07 -18.07 34.95
N GLY A 134 -7.17 -17.58 34.37
CA GLY A 134 -7.94 -16.46 34.92
C GLY A 134 -8.46 -16.76 36.33
N LEU A 135 -9.05 -17.94 36.53
CA LEU A 135 -9.52 -18.44 37.83
C LEU A 135 -8.37 -18.65 38.84
N LYS A 136 -7.23 -19.18 38.40
CA LYS A 136 -6.03 -19.33 39.25
C LYS A 136 -5.51 -17.97 39.72
N ARG A 137 -5.55 -16.95 38.86
CA ARG A 137 -5.12 -15.59 39.21
C ARG A 137 -6.10 -14.95 40.22
N TYR A 138 -7.41 -15.11 40.00
CA TYR A 138 -8.44 -14.62 40.91
C TYR A 138 -8.36 -15.28 42.30
N ARG A 139 -8.19 -16.61 42.37
CA ARG A 139 -7.97 -17.32 43.64
C ARG A 139 -6.72 -16.85 44.38
N ARG A 140 -5.67 -16.46 43.66
CA ARG A 140 -4.41 -15.97 44.26
C ARG A 140 -4.59 -14.59 44.91
N ILE A 141 -5.44 -13.74 44.34
CA ILE A 141 -5.79 -12.42 44.88
C ILE A 141 -6.65 -12.59 46.14
N LEU A 142 -7.66 -13.47 46.09
CA LEU A 142 -8.53 -13.77 47.24
C LEU A 142 -7.83 -14.42 48.44
N ARG A 143 -6.66 -15.05 48.23
CA ARG A 143 -5.84 -15.59 49.34
C ARG A 143 -4.89 -14.57 49.96
N ARG A 144 -4.77 -13.38 49.36
CA ARG A 144 -3.91 -12.29 49.84
C ARG A 144 -4.70 -11.12 50.44
N ALA A 145 -6.03 -11.13 50.30
CA ALA A 145 -6.96 -10.27 51.02
C ALA A 145 -7.46 -11.00 52.26
#